data_AF-A0A7X5FQP9-F1
#
_entry.id   AF-A0A7X5FQP9-F1
#
_cell.length_a   1.000
_cell.length_b   1.000
_cell.length_c   1.000
_cell.angle_alpha   90.00
_cell.angle_beta   90.00
_cell.angle_gamma   90.00
#
_symmetry.space_group_name_H-M   'P 1'
#
loop_
_entity.id
_entity.type
_entity.pdbx_description
1 polymer ?
#
loop_
_entity_poly.entity_id
_entity_poly.type
_entity_poly.pdbx_seq_one_letter_code
_entity_poly.pdbx_strand_id
1 'polypeptide(L)'
;MLIKANSDIIRSGTIGQHLKNVIEQKSFTVSEVAEKMGISQPALSRVLNGKVGGSDNFFTKASRAIGLSTKEMQEIFKAADQEEYKYKYGEEIISGEIDIETLSDEDLEDVLLSKNGIISEEAQKDLKSYIAFLRTKYPKK
;
A
#
# COMPACT_ATOMS: atom_id res chain seq x y z
N MET A 1 0.75 -7.24 29.48
CA MET A 1 -0.04 -7.82 28.37
C MET A 1 0.07 -6.87 27.18
N LEU A 2 0.74 -7.28 26.09
CA LEU A 2 0.83 -6.48 24.87
C LEU A 2 -0.35 -6.85 23.97
N ILE A 3 -1.34 -5.97 23.86
CA ILE A 3 -2.42 -6.11 22.89
C ILE A 3 -1.90 -5.53 21.58
N LYS A 4 -1.55 -6.38 20.61
CA LYS A 4 -1.26 -5.94 19.24
C LYS A 4 -2.59 -5.79 18.50
N ALA A 5 -2.86 -4.60 17.98
CA ALA A 5 -3.94 -4.36 17.03
C ALA A 5 -3.71 -5.17 15.74
N ASN A 6 -4.79 -5.49 15.01
CA ASN A 6 -4.69 -6.08 13.68
C ASN A 6 -3.95 -5.10 12.76
N SER A 7 -3.01 -5.59 11.95
CA SER A 7 -2.25 -4.75 11.03
C SER A 7 -3.12 -4.07 9.96
N ASP A 8 -4.21 -4.71 9.53
CA ASP A 8 -5.16 -4.12 8.58
C ASP A 8 -5.82 -2.85 9.15
N ILE A 9 -6.00 -2.80 10.47
CA ILE A 9 -6.48 -1.62 11.19
C ILE A 9 -5.44 -0.51 11.16
N ILE A 10 -4.15 -0.85 11.32
CA ILE A 10 -3.05 0.12 11.22
C ILE A 10 -3.01 0.70 9.80
N ARG A 11 -3.00 -0.14 8.77
CA ARG A 11 -3.04 0.28 7.37
C ARG A 11 -4.24 1.18 7.08
N SER A 12 -5.43 0.74 7.48
CA SER A 12 -6.67 1.51 7.27
C SER A 12 -6.68 2.84 8.02
N GLY A 13 -6.13 2.88 9.24
CA GLY A 13 -5.97 4.09 10.02
C GLY A 13 -5.04 5.10 9.34
N THR A 14 -3.90 4.63 8.82
CA THR A 14 -2.95 5.48 8.08
C THR A 14 -3.59 6.05 6.82
N ILE A 15 -4.19 5.22 5.97
CA ILE A 15 -4.92 5.68 4.77
C ILE A 15 -6.02 6.66 5.17
N GLY A 16 -6.79 6.33 6.20
CA GLY A 16 -7.88 7.13 6.72
C GLY A 16 -7.43 8.51 7.18
N GLN A 17 -6.28 8.61 7.84
CA GLN A 17 -5.70 9.89 8.27
C GLN A 17 -5.29 10.75 7.08
N HIS A 18 -4.62 10.18 6.07
CA HIS A 18 -4.29 10.88 4.84
C HIS A 18 -5.55 11.40 4.13
N LEU A 19 -6.56 10.56 3.96
CA LEU A 19 -7.82 10.95 3.32
C LEU A 19 -8.55 12.04 4.11
N LYS A 20 -8.61 11.97 5.45
CA LYS A 20 -9.20 13.03 6.28
C LYS A 20 -8.51 14.38 6.06
N ASN A 21 -7.19 14.40 6.00
CA ASN A 21 -6.45 15.63 5.73
C ASN A 21 -6.81 16.20 4.34
N VAL A 22 -6.92 15.36 3.31
CA VAL A 22 -7.30 15.83 1.97
C VAL A 22 -8.76 16.28 1.91
N ILE A 23 -9.67 15.60 2.62
CA ILE A 23 -11.08 16.00 2.76
C ILE A 23 -11.16 17.43 3.30
N GLU A 24 -10.44 17.71 4.40
CA GLU A 24 -10.39 19.04 5.02
C GLU A 24 -9.77 20.08 4.09
N GLN A 25 -8.63 19.77 3.46
CA GLN A 25 -7.95 20.68 2.53
C GLN A 25 -8.80 21.05 1.31
N LYS A 26 -9.65 20.13 0.84
CA LYS A 26 -10.57 20.36 -0.27
C LYS A 26 -11.94 20.90 0.18
N SER A 27 -12.08 21.28 1.45
CA SER A 27 -13.32 21.81 2.04
C SER A 27 -14.53 20.88 1.90
N PHE A 28 -14.30 19.57 1.85
CA PHE A 28 -15.36 18.58 1.98
C PHE A 28 -15.57 18.22 3.45
N THR A 29 -16.78 17.77 3.77
CA THR A 29 -17.10 17.10 5.02
C THR A 29 -17.12 15.59 4.83
N VAL A 30 -16.89 14.84 5.90
CA VAL A 30 -17.01 13.37 5.86
C VAL A 30 -18.42 12.93 5.43
N SER A 31 -19.45 13.71 5.77
CA SER A 31 -20.84 13.44 5.35
C SER A 31 -21.02 13.54 3.84
N GLU A 32 -20.51 14.60 3.20
CA GLU A 32 -20.60 14.78 1.75
C GLU A 32 -19.84 13.69 0.98
N VAL A 33 -18.69 13.26 1.50
CA VAL A 33 -17.94 12.15 0.91
C VAL A 33 -18.71 10.85 1.02
N ALA A 34 -19.31 10.56 2.18
CA ALA A 34 -20.12 9.37 2.39
C ALA A 34 -21.35 9.35 1.45
N GLU A 35 -22.00 10.49 1.27
CA GLU A 35 -23.11 10.67 0.33
C GLU A 35 -22.68 10.36 -1.11
N LYS A 36 -21.57 10.95 -1.58
CA LYS A 36 -21.00 10.68 -2.90
C LYS A 36 -20.61 9.21 -3.11
N MET A 37 -20.25 8.52 -2.04
CA MET A 37 -19.96 7.08 -2.05
C MET A 37 -21.22 6.20 -1.98
N GLY A 38 -22.38 6.77 -1.67
CA GLY A 38 -23.63 6.03 -1.46
C GLY A 38 -23.63 5.18 -0.19
N ILE A 39 -22.94 5.62 0.88
CA ILE A 39 -22.86 4.90 2.16
C ILE A 39 -23.22 5.81 3.34
N SER A 40 -23.41 5.23 4.52
CA SER A 40 -23.66 6.01 5.72
C SER A 40 -22.40 6.71 6.22
N GLN A 41 -22.54 7.93 6.71
CA GLN A 41 -21.44 8.70 7.31
C GLN A 41 -20.73 7.92 8.45
N PRO A 42 -21.43 7.20 9.35
CA PRO A 42 -20.76 6.40 10.37
C PRO A 42 -19.92 5.26 9.77
N ALA A 43 -20.34 4.65 8.66
CA ALA A 43 -19.56 3.60 8.00
C ALA A 43 -18.23 4.17 7.47
N LEU A 44 -18.27 5.32 6.79
CA LEU A 44 -17.07 6.01 6.34
C LEU A 44 -16.15 6.38 7.52
N SER A 45 -16.73 7.00 8.55
CA SER A 45 -15.98 7.44 9.72
C SER A 45 -15.28 6.28 10.46
N ARG A 46 -15.92 5.11 10.56
CA ARG A 46 -15.30 3.93 11.20
C ARG A 46 -14.06 3.46 10.44
N VAL A 47 -14.11 3.43 9.11
CA VAL A 47 -12.97 3.05 8.27
C VAL A 47 -11.86 4.10 8.34
N LEU A 48 -12.19 5.39 8.15
CA LEU A 48 -11.22 6.49 8.17
C LEU A 48 -10.51 6.68 9.52
N ASN A 49 -11.09 6.17 10.61
CA ASN A 49 -10.49 6.19 11.94
C ASN A 49 -9.86 4.85 12.34
N GLY A 50 -9.68 3.91 11.41
CA GLY A 50 -9.07 2.61 11.68
C GLY A 50 -9.86 1.74 12.67
N LYS A 51 -11.15 2.01 12.92
CA LYS A 51 -11.97 1.18 13.83
C LYS A 51 -12.35 -0.16 13.19
N VAL A 52 -12.35 -0.22 11.87
CA VAL A 52 -12.57 -1.40 11.04
C VAL A 52 -11.66 -1.32 9.81
N GLY A 53 -11.28 -2.47 9.25
CA GLY A 53 -10.51 -2.52 8.01
C GLY A 53 -11.33 -2.03 6.81
N GLY A 54 -10.67 -1.32 5.89
CA GLY A 54 -11.21 -0.93 4.59
C GLY A 54 -10.52 -1.67 3.45
N SER A 55 -11.24 -1.97 2.39
CA SER A 55 -10.65 -2.53 1.16
C SER A 55 -10.06 -1.42 0.27
N ASP A 56 -9.15 -1.77 -0.63
CA ASP A 56 -8.58 -0.79 -1.57
C ASP A 56 -9.64 -0.15 -2.47
N ASN A 57 -10.67 -0.91 -2.86
CA ASN A 57 -11.80 -0.37 -3.61
C ASN A 57 -12.60 0.66 -2.78
N PHE A 58 -12.73 0.44 -1.46
CA PHE A 58 -13.37 1.40 -0.56
C PHE A 58 -12.62 2.73 -0.56
N PHE A 59 -11.30 2.69 -0.35
CA PHE A 59 -10.47 3.89 -0.32
C PHE A 59 -10.38 4.58 -1.68
N THR A 60 -10.35 3.80 -2.77
CA THR A 60 -10.38 4.33 -4.14
C THR A 60 -11.70 5.05 -4.45
N LYS A 61 -12.84 4.55 -3.94
CA LYS A 61 -14.12 5.26 -4.06
C LYS A 61 -14.12 6.56 -3.26
N ALA A 62 -13.61 6.52 -2.03
CA ALA A 62 -13.50 7.72 -1.19
C ALA A 62 -12.61 8.78 -1.84
N SER A 63 -11.46 8.40 -2.37
CA SER A 63 -10.52 9.32 -3.02
C SER A 63 -11.11 9.95 -4.29
N ARG A 64 -11.81 9.18 -5.11
CA ARG A 64 -12.55 9.70 -6.27
C ARG A 64 -13.65 10.68 -5.87
N ALA A 65 -14.37 10.43 -4.78
CA ALA A 65 -15.43 11.33 -4.30
C ALA A 65 -14.90 12.73 -3.93
N ILE A 66 -13.61 12.85 -3.58
CA ILE A 66 -12.92 14.12 -3.30
C ILE A 66 -11.95 14.53 -4.41
N GLY A 67 -12.03 13.88 -5.58
CA GLY A 67 -11.23 14.24 -6.75
C GLY A 67 -9.72 14.06 -6.58
N LEU A 68 -9.27 13.08 -5.80
CA LEU A 68 -7.88 12.62 -5.86
C LEU A 68 -7.64 11.84 -7.16
N SER A 69 -6.48 12.04 -7.76
CA SER A 69 -5.98 11.23 -8.86
C SER A 69 -5.59 9.83 -8.40
N THR A 70 -5.50 8.90 -9.34
CA THR A 70 -5.01 7.54 -9.08
C THR A 70 -3.58 7.56 -8.53
N LYS A 71 -2.72 8.46 -9.02
CA LYS A 71 -1.32 8.55 -8.59
C LYS A 71 -1.21 8.97 -7.12
N GLU A 72 -1.92 10.01 -6.71
CA GLU A 72 -1.92 10.45 -5.31
C GLU A 72 -2.47 9.36 -4.39
N MET A 73 -3.49 8.60 -4.83
CA MET A 73 -4.00 7.47 -4.05
C MET A 73 -2.97 6.33 -3.92
N GLN A 74 -2.20 6.05 -4.98
CA GLN A 74 -1.11 5.07 -4.94
C GLN A 74 0.00 5.49 -3.97
N GLU A 75 0.32 6.78 -3.89
CA GLU A 75 1.28 7.31 -2.92
C GLU A 75 0.80 7.11 -1.48
N ILE A 76 -0.50 7.34 -1.22
CA ILE A 76 -1.12 7.07 0.10
C ILE A 76 -1.07 5.57 0.43
N PHE A 77 -1.40 4.68 -0.52
CA PHE A 77 -1.31 3.24 -0.29
C PHE A 77 0.12 2.82 0.01
N LYS A 78 1.11 3.29 -0.76
CA LYS A 78 2.53 2.98 -0.52
C LYS A 78 2.96 3.38 0.90
N ALA A 79 2.59 4.58 1.36
CA ALA A 79 2.90 5.03 2.71
C ALA A 79 2.23 4.17 3.79
N ALA A 80 0.97 3.78 3.57
CA ALA A 80 0.25 2.92 4.49
C ALA A 80 0.79 1.49 4.57
N ASP A 81 1.21 0.92 3.44
CA ASP A 81 1.81 -0.40 3.36
C ASP A 81 3.18 -0.41 4.07
N GLN A 82 3.96 0.68 3.96
CA GLN A 82 5.21 0.85 4.70
C GLN A 82 4.98 0.90 6.22
N GLU A 83 4.00 1.66 6.68
CA GLU A 83 3.65 1.74 8.09
C GLU A 83 3.12 0.41 8.64
N GLU A 84 2.29 -0.29 7.85
CA GLU A 84 1.80 -1.62 8.22
C GLU A 84 2.95 -2.63 8.35
N TYR A 85 3.88 -2.61 7.40
CA TYR A 85 5.05 -3.50 7.41
C TYR A 85 5.93 -3.22 8.64
N LYS A 86 6.22 -1.94 8.91
CA LYS A 86 6.95 -1.52 10.11
C LYS A 86 6.27 -1.97 11.38
N TYR A 87 4.95 -1.88 11.45
CA TYR A 87 4.18 -2.38 12.58
C TYR A 87 4.25 -3.90 12.74
N LYS A 88 4.19 -4.67 11.64
CA LYS A 88 4.25 -6.14 11.65
C LYS A 88 5.62 -6.66 12.07
N TYR A 89 6.68 -6.11 11.50
CA TYR A 89 8.02 -6.71 11.54
C TYR A 89 9.03 -5.89 12.35
N GLY A 90 8.74 -4.62 12.65
CA GLY A 90 9.68 -3.71 13.30
C GLY A 90 10.76 -3.16 12.38
N GLU A 91 10.63 -3.36 11.07
CA GLU A 91 11.61 -3.01 10.04
C GLU A 91 11.01 -2.05 9.00
N GLU A 92 11.84 -1.24 8.36
CA GLU A 92 11.39 -0.34 7.29
C GLU A 92 11.57 -0.99 5.91
N ILE A 93 10.59 -0.83 5.02
CA ILE A 93 10.73 -1.30 3.63
C ILE A 93 11.78 -0.43 2.92
N ILE A 94 12.91 -1.03 2.54
CA ILE A 94 13.94 -0.37 1.74
C ILE A 94 13.48 -0.28 0.28
N SER A 95 12.73 0.77 -0.06
CA SER A 95 12.41 1.09 -1.45
C SER A 95 13.65 1.65 -2.16
N GLY A 96 14.02 1.08 -3.31
CA GLY A 96 15.07 1.60 -4.19
C GLY A 96 14.65 1.45 -5.65
N GLU A 97 15.19 2.30 -6.52
CA GLU A 97 15.07 2.12 -7.96
C GLU A 97 16.01 1.00 -8.40
N ILE A 98 15.49 0.04 -9.15
CA ILE A 98 16.26 -1.04 -9.76
C ILE A 98 16.13 -0.84 -11.26
N ASP A 99 17.26 -0.64 -11.94
CA ASP A 99 17.28 -0.58 -13.40
C ASP A 99 17.21 -2.00 -13.97
N ILE A 100 15.97 -2.48 -14.09
CA ILE A 100 15.68 -3.83 -14.55
C ILE A 100 16.22 -4.05 -15.97
N GLU A 101 16.23 -3.03 -16.82
CA GLU A 101 16.56 -3.17 -18.24
C GLU A 101 18.05 -3.41 -18.50
N THR A 102 18.92 -3.10 -17.53
CA THR A 102 20.39 -3.27 -17.66
C THR A 102 20.94 -4.43 -16.85
N LEU A 103 20.34 -4.74 -15.71
CA LEU A 103 20.80 -5.81 -14.82
C LEU A 103 20.68 -7.19 -15.47
N SER A 104 21.60 -8.11 -15.16
CA SER A 104 21.43 -9.53 -15.47
C SER A 104 20.38 -10.17 -14.56
N ASP A 105 19.92 -11.37 -14.90
CA ASP A 105 18.96 -12.09 -14.06
C ASP A 105 19.59 -12.50 -12.73
N GLU A 106 20.88 -12.84 -12.72
CA GLU A 106 21.67 -13.12 -11.51
C GLU A 106 21.83 -11.86 -10.65
N ASP A 107 22.14 -10.70 -11.24
CA ASP A 107 22.25 -9.45 -10.48
C ASP A 107 20.88 -8.99 -9.92
N LEU A 108 19.79 -9.22 -10.66
CA LEU A 108 18.43 -8.97 -10.17
C LEU A 108 18.08 -9.89 -9.01
N GLU A 109 18.42 -11.17 -9.13
CA GLU A 109 18.26 -12.13 -8.04
C GLU A 109 19.05 -11.64 -6.83
N ASP A 110 20.35 -11.36 -6.96
CA ASP A 110 21.21 -10.88 -5.88
C ASP A 110 20.71 -9.59 -5.22
N VAL A 111 20.24 -8.60 -5.99
CA VAL A 111 19.68 -7.35 -5.44
C VAL A 111 18.36 -7.60 -4.68
N LEU A 112 17.54 -8.53 -5.14
CA LEU A 112 16.28 -8.89 -4.48
C LEU A 112 16.53 -9.79 -3.26
N LEU A 113 17.56 -10.64 -3.30
CA LEU A 113 18.03 -11.50 -2.21
C LEU A 113 18.72 -10.69 -1.10
N SER A 114 19.61 -9.76 -1.45
CA SER A 114 20.40 -8.97 -0.49
C SER A 114 19.52 -8.09 0.40
N LYS A 115 18.27 -7.86 0.00
CA LYS A 115 17.27 -7.11 0.76
C LYS A 115 16.40 -7.98 1.69
N ASN A 116 16.39 -9.32 1.54
CA ASN A 116 15.43 -10.20 2.22
C ASN A 116 16.06 -11.36 3.03
N GLY A 117 17.39 -11.46 3.16
CA GLY A 117 18.04 -12.52 3.97
C GLY A 117 17.89 -13.93 3.37
N ILE A 118 18.11 -14.98 4.18
CA ILE A 118 18.03 -16.38 3.73
C ILE A 118 16.58 -16.72 3.38
N ILE A 119 16.31 -17.01 2.11
CA ILE A 119 14.99 -17.42 1.63
C ILE A 119 14.90 -18.92 1.41
N SER A 120 13.73 -19.49 1.74
CA SER A 120 13.40 -20.90 1.50
C SER A 120 13.44 -21.23 0.00
N GLU A 121 13.59 -22.51 -0.35
CA GLU A 121 13.56 -22.99 -1.75
C GLU A 121 12.28 -22.58 -2.49
N GLU A 122 11.15 -22.52 -1.78
CA GLU A 122 9.86 -22.08 -2.32
C GLU A 122 9.86 -20.59 -2.68
N ALA A 123 10.42 -19.75 -1.79
CA ALA A 123 10.56 -18.32 -2.06
C ALA A 123 11.55 -18.03 -3.19
N GLN A 124 12.60 -18.85 -3.36
CA GLN A 124 13.52 -18.75 -4.51
C GLN A 124 12.80 -19.07 -5.84
N LYS A 125 11.89 -20.05 -5.84
CA LYS A 125 11.09 -20.39 -7.03
C LYS A 125 10.12 -19.27 -7.40
N ASP A 126 9.49 -18.66 -6.40
CA ASP A 126 8.60 -17.51 -6.60
C ASP A 126 9.38 -16.30 -7.11
N LEU A 127 10.58 -16.06 -6.59
CA LEU A 127 11.48 -15.00 -7.05
C LEU A 127 11.86 -15.18 -8.52
N LYS A 128 12.24 -16.39 -8.95
CA LYS A 128 12.54 -16.69 -10.35
C LYS A 128 11.34 -16.49 -11.27
N SER A 129 10.15 -16.90 -10.81
CA SER A 129 8.90 -16.68 -11.53
C SER A 129 8.59 -15.18 -11.68
N TYR A 130 8.86 -14.40 -10.64
CA TYR A 130 8.72 -12.95 -10.65
C TYR A 130 9.73 -12.25 -11.58
N ILE A 131 11.00 -12.67 -11.57
CA ILE A 131 12.01 -12.17 -12.51
C ILE A 131 11.61 -12.46 -13.97
N ALA A 132 11.12 -13.68 -14.26
CA ALA A 132 10.62 -14.03 -15.59
C ALA A 132 9.42 -13.14 -16.03
N PHE A 133 8.51 -12.86 -15.10
CA PHE A 133 7.42 -11.90 -15.34
C PHE A 133 7.96 -10.49 -15.65
N LEU A 134 8.93 -10.01 -14.86
CA LEU A 134 9.54 -8.70 -15.10
C LEU A 134 10.20 -8.62 -16.48
N ARG A 135 10.88 -9.68 -16.93
CA ARG A 135 11.49 -9.75 -18.27
C ARG A 135 10.50 -9.73 -19.41
N THR A 136 9.32 -10.31 -19.20
CA THR A 136 8.24 -10.26 -20.17
C THR A 136 7.74 -8.82 -20.35
N LYS A 137 7.76 -8.03 -19.27
CA LYS A 137 7.25 -6.66 -19.25
C LYS A 137 8.32 -5.60 -19.59
N TYR A 138 9.56 -5.84 -19.19
CA TYR A 138 10.72 -4.98 -19.35
C TYR A 138 11.88 -5.81 -19.93
N PRO A 139 11.88 -6.07 -21.24
CA PRO A 139 12.93 -6.82 -21.89
C PRO A 139 14.26 -6.09 -21.75
N LYS A 140 15.34 -6.85 -21.61
CA LYS A 140 16.69 -6.30 -21.48
C LYS A 140 17.04 -5.50 -22.75
N LYS A 141 17.65 -4.32 -22.55
CA LYS A 141 18.14 -3.48 -23.66
C LYS A 141 19.42 -4.03 -24.27
#